data_AF-S2XIB1-F1
#
_entry.id   AF-S2XIB1-F1
#
_cell.length_a   1.000
_cell.length_b   1.000
_cell.length_c   1.000
_cell.angle_alpha   90.00
_cell.angle_beta   90.00
_cell.angle_gamma   90.00
#
_symmetry.space_group_name_H-M   'P 1'
#
loop_
_entity.id
_entity.type
_entity.pdbx_description
1 polymer ?
#
loop_
_entity_poly.entity_id
_entity_poly.type
_entity_poly.pdbx_seq_one_letter_code
_entity_poly.pdbx_strand_id
1 'polypeptide(L)' 'MVVNNGGNLSIAYFIAYLNLIIQAKQCSVICAQQYMLEKFFKGNPNHFGPVTYQSFIQATGVINK' A
#
# COMPACT_ATOMS: atom_id res chain seq x y z
N MET A 1 -13.93 -8.68 0.86
CA MET A 1 -12.92 -8.96 -0.18
C MET A 1 -11.79 -9.78 0.44
N VAL A 2 -11.75 -11.09 0.22
CA VAL A 2 -10.61 -11.95 0.60
C VAL A 2 -9.62 -11.86 -0.56
N VAL A 3 -8.43 -11.32 -0.31
CA VAL A 3 -7.39 -11.19 -1.33
C VAL A 3 -6.75 -12.58 -1.51
N ASN A 4 -7.35 -13.42 -2.35
CA ASN A 4 -6.79 -14.68 -2.82
C ASN A 4 -5.75 -14.40 -3.90
N ASN A 5 -4.54 -13.98 -3.51
CA ASN A 5 -3.31 -14.15 -4.30
C ASN A 5 -2.11 -13.75 -3.44
N GLY A 6 -1.73 -14.65 -2.52
CA GLY A 6 -0.49 -14.54 -1.78
C GLY A 6 0.70 -14.50 -2.75
N GLY A 7 1.47 -13.41 -2.71
CA GLY A 7 2.85 -13.43 -3.18
C GLY A 7 3.33 -12.15 -3.87
N ASN A 8 2.52 -11.52 -4.73
CA ASN A 8 3.05 -10.48 -5.63
C ASN A 8 2.01 -9.39 -5.97
N LEU A 9 1.66 -8.56 -4.99
CA LEU A 9 0.84 -7.38 -5.25
C LEU A 9 1.65 -6.37 -6.05
N SER A 10 1.15 -6.02 -7.24
CA SER A 10 1.83 -5.12 -8.16
C SER A 10 1.76 -3.66 -7.70
N ILE A 11 2.68 -2.83 -8.18
CA ILE A 11 2.72 -1.38 -7.92
C ILE A 11 1.36 -0.71 -8.20
N ALA A 12 0.70 -1.08 -9.31
CA ALA A 12 -0.60 -0.54 -9.69
C ALA A 12 -1.71 -0.83 -8.66
N TYR A 13 -1.66 -1.98 -7.99
CA TYR A 13 -2.59 -2.31 -6.90
C TYR A 13 -2.42 -1.35 -5.73
N PHE A 14 -1.17 -1.10 -5.32
CA PHE A 14 -0.87 -0.17 -4.24
C PHE A 14 -1.26 1.27 -4.59
N ILE A 15 -1.08 1.69 -5.84
CA ILE A 15 -1.54 3.01 -6.30
C ILE A 15 -3.05 3.15 -6.16
N ALA A 16 -3.82 2.19 -6.68
CA ALA A 16 -5.28 2.21 -6.58
C ALA A 16 -5.75 2.20 -5.12
N TYR A 17 -5.12 1.39 -4.27
CA TYR A 17 -5.49 1.28 -2.86
C TYR A 17 -5.14 2.55 -2.07
N LEU A 18 -3.95 3.13 -2.28
CA LEU A 18 -3.56 4.40 -1.65
C LEU A 18 -4.48 5.54 -2.07
N ASN A 19 -4.83 5.64 -3.36
CA ASN A 19 -5.80 6.62 -3.84
C ASN A 19 -7.17 6.44 -3.19
N LEU A 20 -7.61 5.20 -3.00
CA LEU A 20 -8.86 4.90 -2.31
C LEU A 20 -8.81 5.34 -0.85
N ILE A 21 -7.70 5.12 -0.14
CA ILE A 21 -7.53 5.62 1.23
C ILE A 21 -7.53 7.15 1.28
N ILE A 22 -6.77 7.79 0.39
CA ILE A 22 -6.68 9.25 0.28
C ILE A 22 -8.08 9.85 0.10
N GLN A 23 -8.87 9.29 -0.81
CA GLN A 23 -10.24 9.76 -1.05
C GLN A 23 -11.17 9.44 0.14
N ALA A 24 -11.11 8.23 0.69
CA ALA A 24 -11.98 7.81 1.79
C ALA A 24 -11.70 8.54 3.11
N LYS A 25 -10.44 8.93 3.35
CA LYS A 25 -10.01 9.65 4.57
C LYS A 25 -9.75 11.13 4.35
N GLN A 26 -9.85 11.61 3.10
CA GLN A 26 -9.48 12.96 2.69
C GLN A 26 -8.13 13.41 3.28
N CYS A 27 -7.14 12.51 3.24
CA CYS A 27 -5.83 12.72 3.88
C CYS A 27 -4.69 12.73 2.85
N SER A 28 -3.52 13.20 3.28
CA SER A 28 -2.33 13.21 2.41
C SER A 28 -1.80 11.80 2.13
N VAL A 29 -0.98 11.69 1.09
CA VAL A 29 -0.28 10.45 0.70
C VAL A 29 0.49 9.85 1.88
N ILE A 30 1.12 10.70 2.71
CA ILE A 30 1.86 10.30 3.92
C ILE A 30 0.93 9.58 4.91
N CYS A 31 -0.28 10.11 5.14
CA CYS A 31 -1.25 9.50 6.04
C CYS A 31 -1.77 8.16 5.47
N ALA A 32 -2.05 8.10 4.17
CA ALA A 32 -2.47 6.87 3.51
C ALA A 32 -1.37 5.79 3.58
N GLN A 33 -0.10 6.18 3.41
CA GLN A 33 1.06 5.31 3.54
C GLN A 33 1.18 4.72 4.95
N GLN A 34 1.11 5.56 6.00
CA GLN A 34 1.14 5.09 7.39
C GLN A 34 -0.05 4.18 7.70
N TYR A 35 -1.25 4.57 7.29
CA TYR A 35 -2.45 3.76 7.49
C TYR A 35 -2.34 2.39 6.84
N MET A 36 -1.78 2.33 5.62
CA MET A 36 -1.58 1.07 4.92
C MET A 36 -0.47 0.23 5.59
N LEU A 37 0.62 0.83 6.08
CA LEU A 37 1.63 0.11 6.89
C LEU A 37 1.02 -0.52 8.15
N GLU A 38 0.18 0.21 8.87
CA GLU A 38 -0.43 -0.29 10.10
C GLU A 38 -1.54 -1.30 9.84
N LYS A 39 -2.44 -1.06 8.87
CA LYS A 39 -3.62 -1.91 8.62
C LYS A 39 -3.34 -3.06 7.67
N PHE A 40 -2.60 -2.80 6.59
CA PHE A 40 -2.30 -3.80 5.58
C PHE A 40 -1.15 -4.67 6.04
N PHE A 41 0.02 -4.08 6.33
CA PHE A 41 1.20 -4.83 6.76
C PHE A 41 1.15 -5.26 8.24
N LYS A 42 0.14 -4.82 9.02
CA LYS A 42 0.00 -5.12 10.45
C LYS A 42 1.26 -4.74 11.26
N GLY A 43 1.98 -3.71 10.82
CA GLY A 43 3.27 -3.31 11.40
C GLY A 43 4.46 -4.21 11.03
N ASN A 44 4.27 -5.23 10.20
CA ASN A 44 5.33 -6.11 9.74
C ASN A 44 5.54 -6.01 8.21
N PRO A 45 6.53 -5.24 7.74
CA PRO A 45 6.79 -5.09 6.30
C PRO A 45 7.18 -6.42 5.62
N ASN A 46 7.60 -7.43 6.38
CA ASN A 46 7.94 -8.75 5.86
C ASN A 46 6.73 -9.70 5.78
N HIS A 47 5.54 -9.27 6.20
CA HIS A 47 4.34 -10.14 6.25
C HIS A 47 3.93 -10.69 4.87
N PHE A 48 4.18 -9.92 3.80
CA PHE A 48 3.85 -10.29 2.42
C PHE A 48 5.09 -10.49 1.53
N GLY A 49 6.28 -10.55 2.13
CA GLY A 49 7.54 -10.68 1.42
C GLY A 49 8.11 -9.37 0.85
N PRO A 50 9.41 -9.38 0.48
CA PRO A 50 10.16 -8.18 0.10
C PRO A 50 9.66 -7.54 -1.21
N VAL A 51 9.15 -8.34 -2.15
CA VAL A 51 8.65 -7.84 -3.45
C VAL A 51 7.39 -6.97 -3.27
N THR A 52 6.52 -7.39 -2.36
CA THR A 52 5.31 -6.65 -1.99
C THR A 52 5.67 -5.31 -1.33
N TYR A 53 6.66 -5.31 -0.44
CA TYR A 53 7.13 -4.08 0.21
C TYR A 53 7.80 -3.12 -0.79
N GLN A 54 8.63 -3.63 -1.71
CA GLN A 54 9.21 -2.82 -2.78
C GLN A 54 8.14 -2.18 -3.66
N SER A 55 7.12 -2.94 -4.06
CA SER A 55 6.01 -2.43 -4.86
C SER A 55 5.22 -1.33 -4.14
N PHE A 56 5.06 -1.45 -2.83
CA PHE A 56 4.45 -0.41 -1.98
C PHE A 56 5.30 0.87 -1.96
N ILE A 57 6.62 0.76 -1.73
CA ILE A 57 7.51 1.93 -1.73
C ILE A 57 7.52 2.62 -3.09
N GLN A 58 7.60 1.86 -4.19
CA GLN A 58 7.51 2.41 -5.54
C GLN A 58 6.19 3.15 -5.78
N ALA A 59 5.06 2.58 -5.35
CA ALA A 59 3.76 3.23 -5.48
C ALA A 59 3.70 4.56 -4.73
N THR A 60 4.23 4.62 -3.50
CA THR A 60 4.25 5.88 -2.72
C THR A 60 5.09 6.97 -3.39
N GLY A 61 6.23 6.60 -4.01
CA GLY A 61 7.05 7.52 -4.77
C GLY A 61 6.39 8.03 -6.05
N VAL A 62 5.52 7.23 -6.69
CA VAL A 62 4.76 7.64 -7.89
C VAL A 62 3.65 8.63 -7.55
N ILE A 63 2.96 8.46 -6.41
CA ILE A 63 1.85 9.35 -6.01
C ILE A 63 2.37 10.70 -5.45
N ASN A 64 3.56 10.71 -4.85
CA ASN A 64 4.15 11.91 -4.26
C ASN A 64 4.91 12.81 -5.27
N LYS A 65 4.81 12.52 -6.56
CA LYS A 65 5.51 13.25 -7.63
C LYS A 65 4.51 14.07 -8.44
#